data_AF-A0A9D3VBW9-F1
#
_entry.id   AF-A0A9D3VBW9-F1
#
_cell.length_a   1.000
_cell.length_b   1.000
_cell.length_c   1.000
_cell.angle_alpha   90.00
_cell.angle_beta   90.00
_cell.angle_gamma   90.00
#
_symmetry.space_group_name_H-M   'P 1'
#
loop_
_entity.id
_entity.type
_entity.pdbx_description
1 polymer ?
#
loop_
_entity_poly.entity_id
_entity_poly.type
_entity_poly.pdbx_seq_one_letter_code
_entity_poly.pdbx_strand_id
1 'polypeptide(L)'
;MEVQLRLNFEADKEEVFWEQHARVNWLQNDDRNTSFFHKVVVSHYNCNWIVGLEDKNVQWVSLTNEMLKIVSKFLGDLYTASDCGGDDRLLSLVEQRITKSMNDELLKPFT
;
A
#
# COMPACT_ATOMS: atom_id res chain seq x y z
N MET A 1 -24.24 4.74 20.97
CA MET A 1 -23.15 3.93 21.55
C MET A 1 -23.51 2.44 21.59
N GLU A 2 -24.63 2.04 22.21
CA GLU A 2 -25.07 0.61 22.24
C GLU A 2 -25.34 0.00 20.86
N VAL A 3 -25.96 0.74 19.93
CA VAL A 3 -26.26 0.22 18.58
C VAL A 3 -24.98 -0.07 17.78
N GLN A 4 -23.97 0.81 17.88
CA GLN A 4 -22.67 0.59 17.25
C GLN A 4 -21.93 -0.60 17.87
N LEU A 5 -21.97 -0.74 19.19
CA LEU A 5 -21.36 -1.88 19.89
C LEU A 5 -22.02 -3.20 19.46
N ARG A 6 -23.34 -3.21 19.29
CA ARG A 6 -24.09 -4.38 18.86
C ARG A 6 -23.83 -4.75 17.40
N LEU A 7 -23.67 -3.75 16.53
CA LEU A 7 -23.28 -3.95 15.13
C LEU A 7 -21.87 -4.53 15.02
N ASN A 8 -20.91 -3.95 15.75
CA ASN A 8 -19.54 -4.46 15.76
C ASN A 8 -19.49 -5.90 16.28
N PHE A 9 -20.19 -6.20 17.37
CA PHE A 9 -20.24 -7.56 17.92
C PHE A 9 -20.85 -8.58 16.94
N GLU A 10 -21.81 -8.17 16.12
CA GLU A 10 -22.38 -9.06 15.10
C GLU A 10 -21.43 -9.24 13.91
N ALA A 11 -20.74 -8.17 13.50
CA ALA A 11 -19.69 -8.24 12.49
C ALA A 11 -18.53 -9.15 12.92
N ASP A 12 -18.10 -9.06 14.18
CA ASP A 12 -17.03 -9.90 14.74
C ASP A 12 -17.41 -11.39 14.70
N LYS A 13 -18.67 -11.74 15.01
CA LYS A 13 -19.15 -13.13 14.90
C LYS A 13 -19.17 -13.61 13.47
N GLU A 14 -19.62 -12.76 12.55
CA GLU A 14 -19.68 -13.08 11.13
C GLU A 14 -18.26 -13.30 10.57
N GLU A 15 -17.31 -12.44 10.95
CA GLU A 15 -15.89 -12.58 10.61
C GLU A 15 -15.33 -13.91 11.12
N VAL A 16 -15.49 -14.23 12.41
CA VAL A 16 -15.03 -15.50 12.99
C VAL A 16 -15.68 -16.71 12.31
N PHE A 17 -16.97 -16.62 11.98
CA PHE A 17 -17.68 -17.67 11.26
C PHE A 17 -17.09 -17.91 9.86
N TRP A 18 -16.84 -16.84 9.09
CA TRP A 18 -16.26 -16.92 7.76
C TRP A 18 -14.81 -17.41 7.77
N GLU A 19 -14.00 -16.99 8.75
CA GLU A 19 -12.63 -17.47 8.93
C GLU A 19 -12.58 -18.99 9.18
N GLN A 20 -13.43 -19.49 10.09
CA GLN A 20 -13.52 -20.91 10.38
C GLN A 20 -13.94 -21.71 9.15
N HIS A 21 -14.95 -21.24 8.42
CA HIS A 21 -15.40 -21.88 7.18
C HIS A 21 -14.34 -21.86 6.08
N ALA A 22 -13.62 -20.75 5.91
CA ALA A 22 -12.53 -20.66 4.94
C ALA A 22 -11.42 -21.67 5.26
N ARG A 23 -11.04 -21.81 6.53
CA ARG A 23 -10.03 -22.78 6.98
C ARG A 23 -10.49 -24.22 6.81
N VAL A 24 -11.74 -24.53 7.12
CA VAL A 24 -12.32 -25.88 6.89
C VAL A 24 -12.33 -26.20 5.39
N ASN A 25 -12.77 -25.27 4.54
CA ASN A 25 -12.74 -25.44 3.09
C ASN A 25 -11.31 -25.65 2.58
N TRP A 26 -10.33 -24.91 3.12
CA TRP A 26 -8.91 -25.07 2.78
C TRP A 26 -8.39 -26.47 3.15
N LEU A 27 -8.64 -26.91 4.39
CA LEU A 27 -8.21 -28.23 4.88
C LEU A 27 -8.89 -29.38 4.15
N GLN A 28 -10.18 -29.23 3.79
CA GLN A 28 -10.94 -30.25 3.08
C GLN A 28 -10.48 -30.41 1.63
N ASN A 29 -10.07 -29.31 0.98
CA ASN A 29 -9.66 -29.32 -0.41
C ASN A 29 -8.15 -29.57 -0.60
N ASP A 30 -7.34 -29.44 0.45
CA ASP A 30 -5.88 -29.69 0.47
C ASP A 30 -5.14 -28.97 -0.70
N ASP A 31 -3.87 -29.27 -0.99
CA ASP A 31 -3.14 -28.73 -2.16
C ASP A 31 -3.62 -29.32 -3.52
N ARG A 32 -4.89 -29.73 -3.58
CA ARG A 32 -5.49 -30.22 -4.82
C ARG A 32 -5.98 -29.00 -5.58
N ASN A 33 -5.66 -28.95 -6.88
CA ASN A 33 -6.10 -27.90 -7.79
C ASN A 33 -7.61 -28.01 -8.10
N THR A 34 -8.45 -27.95 -7.06
CA THR A 34 -9.89 -28.16 -7.12
C THR A 34 -10.58 -26.95 -7.73
N SER A 35 -11.78 -27.17 -8.26
CA SER A 35 -12.63 -26.07 -8.77
C SER A 35 -12.88 -24.97 -7.73
N PHE A 36 -12.74 -25.26 -6.43
CA PHE A 36 -12.83 -24.27 -5.36
C PHE A 36 -11.71 -23.24 -5.46
N PHE A 37 -10.44 -23.66 -5.53
CA PHE A 37 -9.31 -22.74 -5.64
C PHE A 37 -9.32 -21.96 -6.96
N HIS A 38 -9.70 -22.59 -8.07
CA HIS A 38 -9.90 -21.88 -9.34
C HIS A 38 -10.95 -20.78 -9.23
N LYS A 39 -12.10 -21.07 -8.61
CA LYS A 39 -13.16 -20.06 -8.40
C LYS A 39 -12.70 -18.94 -7.47
N VAL A 40 -11.97 -19.27 -6.41
CA VAL A 40 -11.41 -18.28 -5.49
C VAL A 40 -10.42 -17.37 -6.21
N VAL A 41 -9.44 -17.94 -6.93
CA VAL A 41 -8.46 -17.17 -7.70
C VAL A 41 -9.13 -16.29 -8.76
N VAL A 42 -10.11 -16.82 -9.50
CA VAL A 42 -10.89 -16.05 -10.49
C VAL A 42 -11.69 -14.95 -9.80
N SER A 43 -12.30 -15.21 -8.65
CA SER A 43 -13.02 -14.20 -7.88
C SER A 43 -12.09 -13.08 -7.43
N HIS A 44 -10.93 -13.41 -6.84
CA HIS A 44 -9.92 -12.44 -6.47
C HIS A 44 -9.40 -11.66 -7.67
N TYR A 45 -9.14 -12.34 -8.79
CA TYR A 45 -8.73 -11.69 -10.03
C TYR A 45 -9.78 -10.69 -10.51
N ASN A 46 -11.06 -11.07 -10.52
CA ASN A 46 -12.15 -10.18 -10.95
C ASN A 46 -12.36 -9.00 -10.00
N CYS A 47 -12.30 -9.22 -8.69
CA CYS A 47 -12.45 -8.16 -7.68
C CYS A 47 -11.26 -7.19 -7.67
N ASN A 48 -10.05 -7.70 -7.93
CA ASN A 48 -8.83 -6.91 -7.94
C ASN A 48 -8.48 -6.38 -9.34
N TRP A 49 -9.32 -6.63 -10.34
CA TRP A 49 -9.10 -6.16 -11.69
C TRP A 49 -9.36 -4.66 -11.77
N ILE A 50 -8.30 -3.89 -12.05
CA ILE A 50 -8.40 -2.46 -12.28
C ILE A 50 -8.99 -2.25 -13.68
N VAL A 51 -10.29 -1.93 -13.74
CA VAL A 51 -11.04 -1.69 -14.98
C VAL A 51 -10.61 -0.39 -15.68
N GLY A 52 -10.19 0.60 -14.89
CA GLY A 52 -9.80 1.91 -15.38
C GLY A 52 -9.28 2.79 -14.25
N LEU A 53 -8.64 3.88 -14.63
CA LEU A 53 -8.15 4.92 -13.73
C LEU A 53 -8.69 6.27 -14.20
N GLU A 54 -8.91 7.16 -13.24
CA GLU A 54 -9.23 8.55 -13.51
C GLU A 54 -7.94 9.38 -13.50
N ASP A 55 -7.67 10.10 -14.58
CA ASP A 55 -6.53 11.03 -14.65
C ASP A 55 -6.84 12.34 -13.89
N LYS A 56 -5.80 13.15 -13.64
CA LYS A 56 -5.84 14.47 -12.99
C LYS A 56 -6.83 15.45 -13.65
N ASN A 57 -7.20 15.19 -14.90
CA ASN A 57 -8.18 15.97 -15.67
C ASN A 57 -9.61 15.41 -15.57
N VAL A 58 -9.90 14.53 -14.61
CA VAL A 58 -11.23 13.88 -14.41
C VAL A 58 -11.63 13.06 -15.65
N GLN A 59 -10.63 12.52 -16.37
CA GLN A 59 -10.86 11.69 -17.54
C GLN A 59 -10.69 10.22 -17.19
N TRP A 60 -11.70 9.41 -17.50
CA TRP A 60 -11.67 7.97 -17.31
C TRP A 60 -10.86 7.28 -18.41
N VAL A 61 -9.88 6.49 -18.01
CA VAL A 61 -8.94 5.79 -18.89
C VAL A 61 -8.96 4.30 -18.58
N SER A 62 -9.27 3.47 -19.57
CA SER A 62 -9.29 2.00 -19.47
C SER A 62 -8.19 1.31 -20.29
N LEU A 63 -7.47 2.07 -21.13
CA LEU A 63 -6.37 1.54 -21.94
C LEU A 63 -5.14 1.28 -21.06
N THR A 64 -4.67 0.04 -21.04
CA THR A 64 -3.56 -0.41 -20.18
C THR A 64 -2.32 0.48 -20.27
N ASN A 65 -1.92 0.86 -21.49
CA ASN A 65 -0.74 1.72 -21.69
C ASN A 65 -0.91 3.11 -21.09
N GLU A 66 -2.11 3.67 -21.16
CA GLU A 66 -2.40 4.99 -20.60
C GLU A 66 -2.55 4.93 -19.08
N MET A 67 -3.18 3.87 -18.55
CA MET A 67 -3.21 3.60 -17.11
C MET A 67 -1.80 3.47 -16.53
N LEU A 68 -0.89 2.74 -17.21
CA LEU A 68 0.50 2.60 -16.78
C LEU A 68 1.20 3.97 -16.72
N LYS A 69 0.99 4.85 -17.69
CA LYS A 69 1.54 6.21 -17.64
C LYS A 69 1.02 7.00 -16.44
N ILE A 70 -0.28 6.91 -16.14
CA ILE A 70 -0.89 7.58 -14.99
C ILE A 70 -0.26 7.07 -13.69
N VAL A 71 -0.16 5.75 -13.52
CA VAL A 71 0.45 5.12 -12.33
C VAL A 71 1.92 5.48 -12.20
N SER A 72 2.71 5.39 -13.28
CA SER A 72 4.14 5.74 -13.26
C SER A 72 4.35 7.20 -12.89
N LYS A 73 3.53 8.11 -13.42
CA LYS A 73 3.59 9.53 -13.07
C LYS A 73 3.20 9.75 -11.61
N PHE A 74 2.11 9.14 -11.16
CA PHE A 74 1.65 9.24 -9.78
C PHE A 74 2.68 8.74 -8.78
N LEU A 75 3.25 7.55 -9.00
CA LEU A 75 4.29 7.00 -8.12
C LEU A 75 5.58 7.81 -8.21
N GLY A 76 5.94 8.30 -9.40
CA GLY A 76 7.04 9.23 -9.57
C GLY A 76 6.86 10.48 -8.70
N ASP A 77 5.70 11.12 -8.78
CA ASP A 77 5.37 12.30 -7.96
C ASP A 77 5.34 11.95 -6.46
N LEU A 78 4.80 10.80 -6.07
CA LEU A 78 4.68 10.34 -4.68
C LEU A 78 6.04 10.06 -4.02
N TYR A 79 6.97 9.48 -4.77
CA TYR A 79 8.31 9.13 -4.28
C TYR A 79 9.35 10.21 -4.59
N THR A 80 8.98 11.27 -5.31
CA THR A 80 9.83 12.45 -5.43
C THR A 80 9.74 13.21 -4.12
N ALA A 81 10.89 13.41 -3.47
CA ALA A 81 10.95 14.27 -2.30
C ALA A 81 10.38 15.64 -2.69
N SER A 82 9.30 16.04 -2.01
CA SER A 82 8.90 17.44 -2.02
C SER A 82 10.10 18.27 -1.57
N ASP A 83 10.23 19.49 -2.09
CA ASP A 83 11.16 20.51 -1.56
C ASP A 83 10.65 20.94 -0.18
N CYS A 84 10.64 19.98 0.75
CA CYS A 84 10.54 20.19 2.16
C CYS A 84 11.91 20.77 2.50
N GLY A 85 12.06 22.09 2.32
CA GLY A 85 13.19 22.81 2.88
C GLY A 85 13.40 22.26 4.29
N GLY A 86 14.60 21.72 4.54
CA GLY A 86 14.88 20.97 5.76
C GLY A 86 14.30 21.72 6.95
N ASP A 87 13.57 21.01 7.81
CA ASP A 87 12.95 21.64 8.98
C ASP A 87 14.07 22.08 9.92
N ASP A 88 14.62 23.27 9.66
CA ASP A 88 15.69 23.89 10.41
C ASP A 88 15.31 24.01 11.88
N ARG A 89 14.01 24.06 12.19
CA ARG A 89 13.49 24.04 13.57
C ARG A 89 13.75 22.69 14.21
N LEU A 90 13.48 21.58 13.52
CA LEU A 90 13.77 20.22 14.01
C LEU A 90 15.27 19.95 14.08
N LEU A 91 16.04 20.39 13.09
CA LEU A 91 17.49 20.25 13.08
C LEU A 91 18.17 21.09 14.17
N SER A 92 17.59 22.23 14.57
CA SER A 92 18.10 23.05 15.68
C SER A 92 17.96 22.40 17.06
N LEU A 93 17.11 21.37 17.22
CA LEU A 93 16.97 20.62 18.47
C LEU A 93 18.10 19.61 18.68
N VAL A 94 18.83 19.28 17.62
CA VAL A 94 19.95 18.33 17.67
C VAL A 94 21.24 19.10 17.95
N GLU A 95 21.95 18.72 19.00
CA GLU A 95 23.27 19.29 19.31
C GLU A 95 24.25 19.01 18.16
N GLN A 96 24.85 20.06 17.60
CA GLN A 96 25.84 19.92 16.55
C GLN A 96 27.13 19.31 17.12
N ARG A 97 27.42 18.06 16.75
CA ARG A 97 28.65 17.35 17.16
C ARG A 97 29.76 17.38 16.13
N ILE A 98 29.44 17.70 14.87
CA ILE A 98 30.39 17.76 13.77
C ILE A 98 30.62 19.22 13.41
N THR A 99 31.87 19.68 13.57
CA THR A 99 32.27 21.02 13.13
C THR A 99 32.44 21.06 11.61
N LYS A 100 32.38 22.26 11.01
CA LYS A 100 32.61 22.43 9.56
C LYS A 100 33.92 21.77 9.11
N SER A 101 35.01 21.97 9.85
CA SER A 101 36.31 21.38 9.55
C SER A 101 36.29 19.85 9.52
N MET A 102 35.56 19.20 10.44
CA MET A 102 35.42 17.74 10.45
C MET A 102 34.62 17.27 9.23
N ASN A 103 33.56 17.98 8.87
CA ASN A 103 32.75 17.65 7.70
C ASN A 103 33.55 17.81 6.39
N ASP A 104 34.38 18.87 6.30
CA ASP A 104 35.25 19.12 5.16
C ASP A 104 36.31 18.03 4.98
N GLU A 105 36.78 17.42 6.07
CA GLU A 105 37.66 16.23 5.99
C GLU A 105 36.90 14.97 5.56
N LEU A 106 35.70 14.75 6.10
CA LEU A 106 34.87 13.57 5.80
C LEU A 106 34.35 13.53 4.36
N LEU A 107 34.20 14.69 3.71
CA LEU A 107 33.73 14.81 2.33
C LEU A 107 34.85 14.78 1.28
N LYS A 108 36.13 14.63 1.69
CA LYS A 108 37.23 14.49 0.73
C LYS A 108 37.10 13.18 -0.05
N PRO A 109 37.46 13.18 -1.35
CA PRO A 109 37.51 11.95 -2.13
C PRO A 109 38.53 10.98 -1.51
N PHE A 110 38.16 9.71 -1.44
CA PHE A 110 39.08 8.65 -1.01
C PHE A 110 40.25 8.56 -2.00
N THR A 111 41.46 8.46 -1.46
CA THR A 111 42.70 8.27 -2.23
C THR A 111 43.16 6.84 -2.10
#